data_AF-A0A016QT74-F1
#
_entry.id   AF-A0A016QT74-F1
#
_cell.length_a   1.000
_cell.length_b   1.000
_cell.length_c   1.000
_cell.angle_alpha   90.00
_cell.angle_beta   90.00
_cell.angle_gamma   90.00
#
_symmetry.space_group_name_H-M   'P 1'
#
loop_
_entity.id
_entity.type
_entity.pdbx_description
1 polymer ?
#
loop_
_entity_poly.entity_id
_entity_poly.type
_entity_poly.pdbx_seq_one_letter_code
_entity_poly.pdbx_strand_id
1 'polypeptide(L)'
;MEPAEYLALRVPADALGLSAAQHAALLDSLLDEAVSVTENAAARRAWALGELYGLEAAFISRQLSGGSGAEGSFSYSDVSARLARVTADRDAARAEFARLTTPDTPRGAVRGSGSVKIVVEG
;
A
#
# COMPACT_ATOMS: atom_id res chain seq x y z
N MET A 1 5.63 -15.51 -11.80
CA MET A 1 5.72 -14.08 -11.46
C MET A 1 6.97 -13.55 -12.11
N GLU A 2 6.89 -12.44 -12.83
CA GLU A 2 8.06 -11.92 -13.55
C GLU A 2 9.04 -11.29 -12.55
N PRO A 3 10.36 -11.49 -12.67
CA PRO A 3 11.38 -10.85 -11.82
C PRO A 3 11.27 -9.31 -11.80
N ALA A 4 10.74 -8.72 -12.87
CA ALA A 4 10.44 -7.30 -12.98
C ALA A 4 9.32 -6.83 -12.02
N GLU A 5 8.38 -7.71 -11.65
CA GLU A 5 7.33 -7.43 -10.67
C GLU A 5 7.87 -7.45 -9.24
N TYR A 6 8.87 -8.30 -8.99
CA TYR A 6 9.68 -8.34 -7.76
C TYR A 6 10.54 -7.07 -7.61
N LEU A 7 11.18 -6.63 -8.70
CA LEU A 7 12.01 -5.40 -8.75
C LEU A 7 11.20 -4.10 -8.60
N ALA A 8 9.88 -4.14 -8.79
CA ALA A 8 9.00 -2.99 -8.60
C ALA A 8 8.60 -2.77 -7.12
N LEU A 9 8.86 -3.72 -6.23
CA LEU A 9 8.70 -3.57 -4.79
C LEU A 9 9.92 -2.78 -4.27
N ARG A 10 9.79 -1.45 -4.30
CA ARG A 10 10.85 -0.45 -4.11
C ARG A 10 11.43 -0.36 -2.69
N VAL A 11 11.14 -1.30 -1.80
CA VAL A 11 11.71 -1.33 -0.45
C VAL A 11 12.86 -2.33 -0.45
N PRO A 12 14.13 -1.88 -0.34
CA PRO A 12 15.26 -2.80 -0.34
C PRO A 12 15.41 -3.49 1.02
N ALA A 13 16.08 -4.65 1.06
CA ALA A 13 16.22 -5.46 2.28
C ALA A 13 16.85 -4.68 3.46
N ASP A 14 17.83 -3.82 3.17
CA ASP A 14 18.49 -2.96 4.16
C ASP A 14 17.56 -1.90 4.76
N ALA A 15 16.53 -1.46 4.02
CA ALA A 15 15.52 -0.54 4.54
C ALA A 15 14.67 -1.17 5.65
N LEU A 16 14.62 -2.50 5.72
CA LEU A 16 13.91 -3.26 6.75
C LEU A 16 14.85 -3.89 7.79
N GLY A 17 16.16 -3.70 7.66
CA GLY A 17 17.15 -4.39 8.49
C GLY A 17 17.16 -5.91 8.29
N LEU A 18 16.80 -6.37 7.09
CA LEU A 18 16.71 -7.80 6.75
C LEU A 18 17.88 -8.24 5.87
N SER A 19 18.25 -9.51 5.97
CA SER A 19 19.08 -10.15 4.94
C SER A 19 18.30 -10.34 3.63
N ALA A 20 19.02 -10.53 2.52
CA ALA A 20 18.39 -10.79 1.22
C ALA A 20 17.46 -12.02 1.24
N ALA A 21 17.84 -13.08 1.97
CA ALA A 21 17.01 -14.28 2.11
C ALA A 21 15.74 -14.03 2.93
N GLN A 22 15.84 -13.28 4.04
CA GLN A 22 14.67 -12.89 4.84
C GLN A 22 13.75 -11.96 4.06
N HIS A 23 14.32 -11.04 3.29
CA HIS A 23 13.55 -10.15 2.42
C HIS A 23 12.80 -10.93 1.35
N ALA A 24 13.45 -11.87 0.65
CA ALA A 24 12.78 -12.73 -0.33
C ALA A 24 11.63 -13.53 0.29
N ALA A 25 11.87 -14.14 1.46
CA ALA A 25 10.82 -14.90 2.17
C ALA A 25 9.64 -14.01 2.60
N LEU A 26 9.91 -12.77 3.03
CA LEU A 26 8.87 -11.78 3.35
C LEU A 26 8.06 -11.42 2.10
N LEU A 27 8.73 -11.16 0.98
CA LEU A 27 8.07 -10.84 -0.28
C LEU A 27 7.17 -11.98 -0.76
N ASP A 28 7.66 -13.22 -0.74
CA ASP A 28 6.86 -14.41 -1.06
C ASP A 28 5.63 -14.51 -0.15
N SER A 29 5.79 -14.30 1.15
CA SER A 29 4.69 -14.36 2.12
C SER A 29 3.64 -13.27 1.87
N LEU A 30 4.06 -12.03 1.62
CA LEU A 30 3.16 -10.92 1.31
C LEU A 30 2.41 -11.14 0.00
N LEU A 31 3.09 -11.69 -1.01
CA LEU A 31 2.46 -11.96 -2.30
C LEU A 31 1.46 -13.11 -2.21
N ASP A 32 1.73 -14.14 -1.40
CA ASP A 32 0.80 -15.22 -1.11
C ASP A 32 -0.44 -14.70 -0.36
N GLU A 33 -0.23 -13.87 0.67
CA GLU A 33 -1.33 -13.24 1.40
C GLU A 33 -2.15 -12.32 0.49
N ALA A 34 -1.51 -11.56 -0.39
CA ALA A 34 -2.21 -10.69 -1.34
C ALA A 34 -3.17 -11.47 -2.27
N VAL A 35 -2.84 -12.73 -2.61
CA VAL A 35 -3.73 -13.61 -3.39
C VAL A 35 -5.02 -13.89 -2.65
N SER A 36 -4.97 -14.01 -1.31
CA SER A 36 -6.17 -14.21 -0.47
C SER A 36 -7.05 -12.96 -0.35
N VAL A 37 -6.45 -11.78 -0.52
CA VAL A 37 -7.13 -10.48 -0.36
C VAL A 37 -7.88 -10.05 -1.62
N THR A 38 -7.32 -10.33 -2.81
CA THR A 38 -7.92 -9.88 -4.07
C THR A 38 -7.46 -10.74 -5.25
N GLU A 39 -8.32 -10.91 -6.25
CA GLU A 39 -7.96 -11.59 -7.51
C GLU A 39 -7.23 -10.67 -8.51
N ASN A 40 -7.32 -9.34 -8.32
CA ASN A 40 -6.75 -8.36 -9.22
C ASN A 40 -5.23 -8.22 -8.98
N ALA A 41 -4.42 -8.58 -9.98
CA ALA A 41 -2.96 -8.54 -9.90
C ALA A 41 -2.39 -7.13 -9.58
N ALA A 42 -3.00 -6.06 -10.06
CA ALA A 42 -2.60 -4.70 -9.73
C ALA A 42 -2.94 -4.35 -8.27
N ALA A 43 -4.11 -4.80 -7.79
CA ALA A 43 -4.50 -4.62 -6.40
C ALA A 43 -3.59 -5.40 -5.45
N ARG A 44 -3.21 -6.65 -5.79
CA ARG A 44 -2.24 -7.44 -5.02
C ARG A 44 -0.92 -6.69 -4.82
N ARG A 45 -0.41 -6.06 -5.88
CA ARG A 45 0.82 -5.26 -5.82
C ARG A 45 0.66 -4.02 -4.97
N ALA A 46 -0.44 -3.29 -5.13
CA ALA A 46 -0.72 -2.11 -4.32
C ALA A 46 -0.84 -2.45 -2.83
N TRP A 47 -1.47 -3.60 -2.51
CA TRP A 47 -1.54 -4.11 -1.15
C TRP A 47 -0.16 -4.47 -0.59
N ALA A 48 0.63 -5.29 -1.31
CA ALA A 48 1.96 -5.71 -0.88
C ALA A 48 2.91 -4.52 -0.69
N LEU A 49 2.84 -3.51 -1.56
CA LEU A 49 3.56 -2.25 -1.40
C LEU A 49 3.15 -1.50 -0.13
N GLY A 50 1.85 -1.41 0.14
CA GLY A 50 1.33 -0.80 1.36
C GLY A 50 1.86 -1.48 2.62
N GLU A 51 1.94 -2.81 2.63
CA GLU A 51 2.48 -3.56 3.77
C GLU A 51 3.99 -3.38 3.92
N LEU A 52 4.76 -3.41 2.82
CA LEU A 52 6.21 -3.16 2.85
C LEU A 52 6.55 -1.76 3.37
N TYR A 53 5.89 -0.72 2.88
CA TYR A 53 6.09 0.63 3.39
C TYR A 53 5.60 0.78 4.83
N GLY A 54 4.58 0.03 5.25
CA GLY A 54 4.18 -0.08 6.65
C GLY A 54 5.30 -0.63 7.54
N LEU A 55 5.97 -1.70 7.10
CA LEU A 55 7.11 -2.29 7.80
C LEU A 55 8.32 -1.34 7.83
N GLU A 56 8.63 -0.66 6.72
CA GLU A 56 9.72 0.32 6.67
C GLU A 56 9.44 1.50 7.61
N ALA A 57 8.22 2.04 7.62
CA ALA A 57 7.83 3.13 8.52
C ALA A 57 7.95 2.71 10.00
N ALA A 58 7.55 1.48 10.33
CA ALA A 58 7.68 0.92 11.68
C ALA A 58 9.16 0.76 12.09
N PHE A 59 10.01 0.29 11.17
CA PHE A 59 11.44 0.17 11.38
C PHE A 59 12.11 1.52 11.63
N ILE A 60 11.83 2.52 10.77
CA ILE A 60 12.34 3.88 10.92
C ILE A 60 11.86 4.50 12.25
N SER A 61 10.58 4.34 12.60
CA SER A 61 10.03 4.84 13.87
C SER A 61 10.70 4.21 15.09
N ARG A 62 11.10 2.93 14.99
CA ARG A 62 11.90 2.26 16.03
C ARG A 62 13.31 2.84 16.12
N GLN A 63 13.94 3.21 15.01
CA GLN A 63 15.25 3.88 15.04
C GLN A 63 15.15 5.26 15.73
N LEU A 64 14.10 6.02 15.45
CA LEU A 64 13.86 7.33 16.06
C LEU A 64 13.58 7.22 17.57
N SER A 65 12.83 6.19 18.00
CA SER A 65 12.51 5.97 19.42
C SER A 65 13.61 5.25 20.21
N GLY A 66 14.47 4.49 19.54
CA GLY A 66 15.54 3.68 20.15
C GLY A 66 16.85 4.43 20.45
N GLY A 67 17.00 5.68 19.99
CA GLY A 67 18.05 6.62 20.41
C GLY A 67 19.44 6.01 20.63
N SER A 68 20.15 5.62 19.57
CA SER A 68 21.60 5.42 19.67
C SER A 68 22.27 6.77 19.45
N GLY A 69 22.89 7.32 20.50
CA GLY A 69 23.55 8.63 20.54
C GLY A 69 24.77 8.74 19.63
N ALA A 70 24.56 8.69 18.31
CA ALA A 70 25.56 9.09 17.34
C ALA A 70 25.48 10.60 17.17
N GLU A 71 26.45 11.29 17.77
CA GLU A 71 26.82 12.66 17.49
C GLU A 71 26.82 12.91 15.97
N GLY A 72 25.88 13.72 15.50
CA GLY A 72 25.76 14.03 14.08
C GLY A 72 24.47 14.76 13.83
N SER A 73 24.53 16.09 13.76
CA SER A 73 23.39 16.99 13.50
C SER A 73 22.68 16.75 12.15
N PHE A 74 23.11 15.74 11.37
CA PHE A 74 22.47 15.23 10.16
C PHE A 74 21.48 14.05 10.42
N SER A 75 21.44 13.47 11.62
CA SER A 75 20.81 12.16 11.89
C SER A 75 19.29 12.16 12.09
N TYR A 76 18.67 13.21 12.63
CA TYR A 76 17.23 13.19 12.94
C TYR A 76 16.33 13.73 11.82
N SER A 77 16.77 14.79 11.13
CA SER A 77 15.97 15.44 10.09
C SER A 77 15.85 14.55 8.85
N ASP A 78 16.93 13.89 8.44
CA ASP A 78 16.94 12.98 7.29
C ASP A 78 16.09 11.72 7.56
N VAL A 79 16.17 11.16 8.77
CA VAL A 79 15.37 10.00 9.17
C VAL A 79 13.88 10.37 9.30
N SER A 80 13.57 11.57 9.78
CA SER A 80 12.20 12.09 9.83
C SER A 80 11.62 12.37 8.43
N ALA A 81 12.42 12.95 7.53
CA ALA A 81 12.03 13.18 6.14
C ALA A 81 11.80 11.85 5.41
N ARG A 82 12.65 10.84 5.67
CA ARG A 82 12.45 9.48 5.17
C ARG A 82 11.16 8.86 5.70
N LEU A 83 10.88 8.99 6.99
CA LEU A 83 9.63 8.49 7.58
C LEU A 83 8.40 9.13 6.92
N ALA A 84 8.42 10.45 6.71
CA ALA A 84 7.34 11.17 6.05
C ALA A 84 7.12 10.66 4.61
N ARG A 85 8.21 10.45 3.85
CA ARG A 85 8.14 9.92 2.48
C ARG A 85 7.57 8.50 2.43
N VAL A 86 8.09 7.60 3.26
CA VAL A 86 7.63 6.20 3.32
C VAL A 86 6.17 6.12 3.76
N THR A 87 5.74 6.99 4.67
CA THR A 87 4.33 7.08 5.08
C THR A 87 3.45 7.55 3.93
N ALA A 88 3.88 8.55 3.16
CA ALA A 88 3.15 9.00 1.97
C ALA A 88 3.06 7.91 0.89
N ASP A 89 4.17 7.19 0.64
CA ASP A 89 4.20 6.08 -0.32
C ASP A 89 3.28 4.93 0.13
N ARG A 90 3.25 4.62 1.44
CA ARG A 90 2.31 3.67 2.05
C ARG A 90 0.86 4.07 1.80
N ASP A 91 0.52 5.32 2.10
CA ASP A 91 -0.85 5.82 2.01
C ASP A 91 -1.31 5.88 0.55
N ALA A 92 -0.41 6.22 -0.38
CA ALA A 92 -0.66 6.15 -1.81
C ALA A 92 -0.91 4.71 -2.29
N ALA A 93 -0.10 3.74 -1.85
CA ALA A 93 -0.29 2.33 -2.17
C ALA A 93 -1.62 1.79 -1.63
N ARG A 94 -2.00 2.16 -0.40
CA ARG A 94 -3.30 1.81 0.19
C ARG A 94 -4.48 2.44 -0.52
N ALA A 95 -4.36 3.71 -0.93
CA ALA A 95 -5.38 4.40 -1.71
C ALA A 95 -5.59 3.73 -3.07
N GLU A 96 -4.49 3.32 -3.74
CA GLU A 96 -4.56 2.60 -5.00
C GLU A 96 -5.19 1.22 -4.83
N PHE A 97 -4.83 0.48 -3.78
CA PHE A 97 -5.48 -0.79 -3.44
C PHE A 97 -6.98 -0.61 -3.24
N ALA A 98 -7.39 0.39 -2.45
CA ALA A 98 -8.80 0.69 -2.23
C ALA A 98 -9.51 1.06 -3.53
N ARG A 99 -8.89 1.87 -4.40
CA ARG A 99 -9.44 2.23 -5.72
C ARG A 99 -9.65 1.00 -6.62
N LEU A 100 -8.73 0.05 -6.60
CA LEU A 100 -8.77 -1.16 -7.43
C LEU A 100 -9.70 -2.25 -6.91
N THR A 101 -10.02 -2.25 -5.62
CA THR A 101 -10.86 -3.26 -4.96
C THR A 101 -12.25 -2.79 -4.59
N THR A 102 -12.48 -1.47 -4.54
CA THR A 102 -13.81 -0.92 -4.37
C THR A 102 -14.58 -1.12 -5.68
N PRO A 103 -15.72 -1.82 -5.66
CA PRO A 103 -16.58 -1.91 -6.83
C PRO A 103 -16.95 -0.48 -7.26
N ASP A 104 -16.72 -0.15 -8.53
CA ASP A 104 -17.18 1.09 -9.15
C ASP A 104 -18.71 1.06 -9.10
N THR A 105 -19.28 1.50 -7.99
CA THR A 105 -20.72 1.71 -7.90
C THR A 105 -20.93 2.90 -8.81
N PRO A 106 -21.67 2.76 -9.93
CA PRO A 106 -21.94 3.91 -10.75
C PRO A 106 -22.58 4.96 -9.82
N ARG A 107 -21.94 6.13 -9.69
CA ARG A 107 -22.54 7.35 -9.14
C ARG A 107 -23.62 7.85 -10.10
N GLY A 108 -24.59 6.98 -10.32
CA GLY A 108 -25.76 7.11 -11.16
C GLY A 108 -26.92 6.48 -10.42
N ALA A 109 -27.13 6.90 -9.17
CA ALA A 109 -28.48 6.99 -8.65
C ALA A 109 -29.20 7.99 -9.55
N VAL A 110 -29.73 7.51 -10.68
CA VAL A 110 -30.79 8.19 -11.41
C VAL A 110 -31.97 8.23 -10.45
N ARG A 111 -32.02 9.28 -9.62
CA ARG A 111 -33.27 9.72 -9.00
C ARG A 111 -34.11 10.39 -10.08
N GLY A 112 -34.42 9.64 -11.13
CA GLY A 112 -35.49 9.94 -12.05
C GLY A 112 -36.77 9.44 -11.41
N SER A 113 -37.30 10.20 -10.45
CA SER A 113 -38.70 10.10 -10.04
C SER A 113 -39.56 10.64 -11.19
N GLY A 114 -39.52 9.95 -12.33
CA GLY A 114 -40.39 10.19 -13.46
C GLY A 114 -41.70 9.48 -13.18
N SER A 115 -42.71 10.25 -12.81
CA SER A 115 -44.08 9.82 -12.58
C SER A 115 -44.54 8.88 -13.69
N VAL A 116 -44.78 7.62 -13.36
CA VAL A 116 -45.48 6.68 -14.24
C VAL A 116 -46.91 7.20 -14.40
N LYS A 117 -47.21 7.86 -15.52
CA LYS A 117 -48.59 8.08 -15.96
C LYS A 117 -49.10 6.74 -16.47
N ILE A 118 -49.89 6.06 -15.64
CA ILE A 118 -50.74 4.96 -16.13
C ILE A 118 -51.89 5.63 -16.90
N VAL A 119 -51.86 5.54 -18.22
CA VAL A 119 -53.05 5.75 -19.05
C VAL A 119 -53.75 4.40 -19.13
N VAL A 120 -54.94 4.29 -18.53
CA VAL A 120 -55.87 3.21 -18.83
C VAL A 120 -56.88 3.79 -19.80
N GLU A 121 -56.74 3.44 -21.08
CA GLU A 121 -57.85 3.46 -22.03
C GLU A 121 -58.51 2.08 -22.02
N GLY A 122 -59.84 2.04 -21.90
CA GLY A 122 -60.66 0.83 -22.00
C GLY A 122 -61.70 0.71 -20.89
#